data_AF-A0A955XML3-F1
#
_entry.id   AF-A0A955XML3-F1
#
_cell.length_a   1.000
_cell.length_b   1.000
_cell.length_c   1.000
_cell.angle_alpha   90.00
_cell.angle_beta   90.00
_cell.angle_gamma   90.00
#
_symmetry.space_group_name_H-M   'P 1'
#
loop_
_entity.id
_entity.type
_entity.pdbx_description
1 polymer ?
#
loop_
_entity_poly.entity_id
_entity_poly.type
_entity_poly.pdbx_seq_one_letter_code
_entity_poly.pdbx_strand_id
1 'polypeptide(L)'
;MPALNESLGRRVRYRAKKRNPRHRCMPRGHWVHVSSRVVRGRYAFVPPEDGGLFVLLMWGIIGRAQIRYGVDVAIAVVASNHLHCLLRSDRPGAISAFMQYVKAGFARLTHKTYETSGPVWDGPFRASTILDVEAEEFWFAYILAHLTKDGVTPRPNQWPGLQCVDHLLNGTSPRGLWFDYQAWDDKGRPDDRTPFYREVIVKLTPLTGWERYPAERYRAFCKKVFDHVVADHADKHFVGVPAALAISPMFEPAEVKRSRCPAFSAMGPLADELLKAAYEARREGTGAVMAAVAKVVEQGRAAVTHEDADPEHPWTDLPDGFDYPPVINDAFDDAPIVGPFLPPDAPLPRWPAKWGDPPRVIGDG
;
A
#
# COMPACT_ATOMS: atom_id res chain seq x y z
N MET A 1 -16.08 -16.84 -21.79
CA MET A 1 -14.62 -16.89 -21.59
C MET A 1 -14.10 -18.31 -21.33
N PRO A 2 -14.36 -19.26 -22.25
CA PRO A 2 -13.31 -20.21 -22.64
C PRO A 2 -12.10 -19.41 -23.17
N ALA A 3 -12.33 -18.36 -23.95
CA ALA A 3 -11.31 -17.46 -24.49
C ALA A 3 -10.51 -16.59 -23.49
N LEU A 4 -10.77 -16.65 -22.17
CA LEU A 4 -9.93 -15.97 -21.17
C LEU A 4 -9.35 -16.96 -20.15
N ASN A 5 -10.06 -18.05 -19.83
CA ASN A 5 -9.50 -19.16 -19.05
C ASN A 5 -8.66 -20.18 -19.88
N GLU A 6 -8.91 -20.36 -21.18
CA GLU A 6 -8.00 -21.08 -22.11
C GLU A 6 -6.78 -20.22 -22.47
N SER A 7 -6.91 -18.88 -22.43
CA SER A 7 -5.79 -17.94 -22.62
C SER A 7 -4.88 -17.81 -21.38
N LEU A 8 -5.39 -18.16 -20.19
CA LEU A 8 -4.59 -18.37 -18.97
C LEU A 8 -3.95 -19.76 -18.94
N GLY A 9 -3.64 -20.26 -20.14
CA GLY A 9 -3.07 -21.56 -20.45
C GLY A 9 -1.95 -21.95 -19.50
N ARG A 10 -1.89 -23.25 -19.24
CA ARG A 10 -0.85 -23.99 -18.49
C ARG A 10 0.44 -23.19 -18.27
N ARG A 11 0.44 -22.43 -17.18
CA ARG A 11 1.56 -22.09 -16.29
C ARG A 11 2.95 -22.19 -16.93
N VAL A 12 3.39 -21.15 -17.63
CA VAL A 12 4.83 -20.83 -17.59
C VAL A 12 5.11 -20.22 -16.21
N ARG A 13 5.36 -21.11 -15.25
CA ARG A 13 5.97 -20.71 -13.98
C ARG A 13 7.46 -20.59 -14.24
N TYR A 14 7.94 -19.42 -14.67
CA TYR A 14 9.34 -19.11 -14.41
C TYR A 14 9.53 -19.08 -12.89
N ARG A 15 10.01 -20.19 -12.36
CA ARG A 15 10.25 -20.40 -10.94
C ARG A 15 11.68 -19.96 -10.69
N ALA A 16 11.87 -18.69 -10.35
CA ALA A 16 13.16 -18.21 -9.87
C ALA A 16 13.65 -19.14 -8.73
N LYS A 17 14.74 -19.87 -9.00
CA LYS A 17 15.24 -20.97 -8.17
C LYS A 17 15.86 -20.53 -6.84
N LYS A 18 16.04 -19.21 -6.61
CA LYS A 18 16.69 -18.68 -5.41
C LYS A 18 15.86 -17.58 -4.73
N ARG A 19 16.01 -17.48 -3.41
CA ARG A 19 15.45 -16.43 -2.56
C ARG A 19 16.05 -15.10 -3.04
N ASN A 20 15.35 -14.40 -3.92
CA ASN A 20 15.88 -13.17 -4.53
C ASN A 20 15.81 -12.02 -3.50
N PRO A 21 16.81 -11.13 -3.46
CA PRO A 21 16.82 -10.02 -2.52
C PRO A 21 15.58 -9.12 -2.70
N ARG A 22 15.17 -8.46 -1.61
CA ARG A 22 13.90 -7.74 -1.47
C ARG A 22 13.81 -6.42 -2.24
N HIS A 23 14.81 -6.06 -3.05
CA HIS A 23 14.81 -4.79 -3.79
C HIS A 23 13.69 -4.79 -4.83
N ARG A 24 12.70 -3.93 -4.64
CA ARG A 24 11.60 -3.71 -5.58
C ARG A 24 12.18 -3.07 -6.85
N CYS A 25 11.89 -3.67 -8.00
CA CYS A 25 12.27 -3.11 -9.30
C CYS A 25 11.02 -2.49 -9.92
N MET A 26 10.78 -1.21 -9.65
CA MET A 26 9.61 -0.47 -10.13
C MET A 26 10.11 0.65 -11.07
N PRO A 27 10.24 0.37 -12.38
CA PRO A 27 10.63 1.38 -13.35
C PRO A 27 9.58 2.50 -13.42
N ARG A 28 10.05 3.70 -13.77
CA ARG A 28 9.23 4.91 -13.89
C ARG A 28 8.14 4.69 -14.95
N GLY A 29 6.93 5.16 -14.70
CA GLY A 29 5.83 5.13 -15.68
C GLY A 29 5.19 3.77 -15.92
N HIS A 30 5.65 2.70 -15.28
CA HIS A 30 5.00 1.39 -15.36
C HIS A 30 3.95 1.21 -14.27
N TRP A 31 2.87 0.51 -14.62
CA TRP A 31 1.94 0.00 -13.62
C TRP A 31 2.61 -1.07 -12.75
N VAL A 32 2.28 -1.05 -11.47
CA VAL A 32 2.77 -1.97 -10.47
C VAL A 32 1.57 -2.50 -9.69
N HIS A 33 1.35 -3.81 -9.74
CA HIS A 33 0.45 -4.46 -8.83
C HIS A 33 1.07 -4.44 -7.43
N VAL A 34 0.35 -3.85 -6.47
CA VAL A 34 0.75 -3.86 -5.06
C VAL A 34 -0.24 -4.66 -4.23
N SER A 35 0.29 -5.34 -3.21
CA SER A 35 -0.53 -6.05 -2.23
C SER A 35 0.08 -6.01 -0.85
N SER A 36 -0.77 -5.94 0.17
CA SER A 36 -0.34 -6.01 1.57
C SER A 36 -1.38 -6.77 2.37
N ARG A 37 -0.92 -7.73 3.18
CA ARG A 37 -1.78 -8.58 4.00
C ARG A 37 -1.72 -8.15 5.46
N VAL A 38 -2.84 -8.30 6.17
CA VAL A 38 -2.92 -8.09 7.61
C VAL A 38 -2.17 -9.22 8.34
N VAL A 39 -1.50 -8.90 9.44
CA VAL A 39 -0.78 -9.89 10.27
C VAL A 39 -1.72 -11.05 10.63
N ARG A 40 -1.22 -12.29 10.50
CA ARG A 40 -1.99 -13.52 10.74
C ARG A 40 -3.30 -13.64 9.93
N GLY A 41 -3.48 -12.84 8.89
CA GLY A 41 -4.70 -12.84 8.09
C GLY A 41 -5.94 -12.30 8.82
N ARG A 42 -5.75 -11.53 9.90
CA ARG A 42 -6.85 -10.90 10.67
C ARG A 42 -7.78 -10.07 9.80
N TYR A 43 -9.04 -9.99 10.19
CA TYR A 43 -10.10 -9.32 9.45
C TYR A 43 -10.22 -7.83 9.82
N ALA A 44 -9.07 -7.17 10.00
CA ALA A 44 -8.94 -5.84 10.59
C ALA A 44 -9.54 -4.69 9.73
N PHE A 45 -10.02 -4.98 8.53
CA PHE A 45 -10.68 -4.03 7.64
C PHE A 45 -12.13 -4.41 7.31
N VAL A 46 -12.77 -5.30 8.09
CA VAL A 46 -14.23 -5.47 8.04
C VAL A 46 -14.89 -4.17 8.46
N PRO A 47 -15.62 -3.46 7.58
CA PRO A 47 -16.25 -2.19 7.94
C PRO A 47 -17.21 -2.36 9.14
N PRO A 48 -17.34 -1.37 10.02
CA PRO A 48 -18.40 -1.38 11.03
C PRO A 48 -19.78 -1.27 10.34
N GLU A 49 -20.86 -1.55 11.06
CA GLU A 49 -22.24 -1.62 10.52
C GLU A 49 -22.69 -0.29 9.85
N ASP A 50 -22.21 0.86 10.36
CA ASP A 50 -22.30 2.19 9.71
C ASP A 50 -20.92 2.63 9.15
N GLY A 51 -20.34 1.77 8.30
CA GLY A 51 -18.97 1.89 7.79
C GLY A 51 -18.70 3.05 6.83
N GLY A 52 -19.69 3.90 6.54
CA GLY A 52 -19.56 5.01 5.58
C GLY A 52 -18.40 5.95 5.94
N LEU A 53 -18.34 6.39 7.20
CA LEU A 53 -17.24 7.24 7.67
C LEU A 53 -15.89 6.52 7.62
N PHE A 54 -15.84 5.23 7.98
CA PHE A 54 -14.61 4.43 7.93
C PHE A 54 -14.04 4.39 6.50
N VAL A 55 -14.89 4.13 5.50
CA VAL A 55 -14.50 4.10 4.09
C VAL A 55 -14.12 5.50 3.57
N LEU A 56 -14.85 6.56 3.96
CA LEU A 56 -14.47 7.93 3.63
C LEU A 56 -13.08 8.29 4.17
N LEU A 57 -12.76 7.91 5.40
CA LEU A 57 -11.44 8.14 5.99
C LEU A 57 -10.34 7.35 5.28
N MET A 58 -10.62 6.09 4.88
CA MET A 58 -9.69 5.31 4.07
C MET A 58 -9.43 5.95 2.70
N TRP A 59 -10.48 6.41 2.01
CA TRP A 59 -10.32 7.16 0.77
C TRP A 59 -9.56 8.47 1.00
N GLY A 60 -9.76 9.12 2.15
CA GLY A 60 -9.02 10.33 2.52
C GLY A 60 -7.52 10.09 2.65
N ILE A 61 -7.15 8.96 3.23
CA ILE A 61 -5.75 8.51 3.34
C ILE A 61 -5.16 8.25 1.95
N ILE A 62 -5.88 7.57 1.05
CA ILE A 62 -5.44 7.33 -0.32
C ILE A 62 -5.31 8.65 -1.09
N GLY A 63 -6.29 9.53 -1.04
CA GLY A 63 -6.28 10.82 -1.74
C GLY A 63 -5.14 11.72 -1.30
N ARG A 64 -4.88 11.78 0.01
CA ARG A 64 -3.71 12.51 0.54
C ARG A 64 -2.39 11.92 0.08
N ALA A 65 -2.28 10.60 0.06
CA ALA A 65 -1.08 9.94 -0.46
C ALA A 65 -0.89 10.19 -1.96
N GLN A 66 -1.97 10.15 -2.74
CA GLN A 66 -1.95 10.41 -4.17
C GLN A 66 -1.45 11.83 -4.48
N ILE A 67 -1.98 12.84 -3.79
CA ILE A 67 -1.55 14.23 -3.94
C ILE A 67 -0.10 14.40 -3.52
N ARG A 68 0.27 13.87 -2.35
CA ARG A 68 1.61 14.07 -1.76
C ARG A 68 2.74 13.45 -2.59
N TYR A 69 2.49 12.29 -3.21
CA TYR A 69 3.53 11.51 -3.87
C TYR A 69 3.41 11.45 -5.39
N GLY A 70 2.34 12.00 -5.99
CA GLY A 70 2.14 11.94 -7.45
C GLY A 70 2.05 10.50 -7.95
N VAL A 71 1.15 9.72 -7.34
CA VAL A 71 0.91 8.32 -7.69
C VAL A 71 -0.44 8.17 -8.35
N ASP A 72 -0.43 7.67 -9.58
CA ASP A 72 -1.63 7.28 -10.31
C ASP A 72 -2.21 6.01 -9.70
N VAL A 73 -3.53 5.96 -9.56
CA VAL A 73 -4.28 4.82 -9.04
C VAL A 73 -5.25 4.36 -10.11
N ALA A 74 -5.07 3.17 -10.69
CA ALA A 74 -6.04 2.62 -11.65
C ALA A 74 -7.22 1.95 -10.95
N ILE A 75 -6.92 1.18 -9.90
CA ILE A 75 -7.91 0.46 -9.10
C ILE A 75 -7.35 0.21 -7.70
N ALA A 76 -8.21 0.28 -6.69
CA ALA A 76 -7.89 -0.04 -5.30
C ALA A 76 -9.05 -0.79 -4.65
N VAL A 77 -8.73 -1.88 -3.96
CA VAL A 77 -9.67 -2.68 -3.17
C VAL A 77 -9.02 -3.04 -1.84
N VAL A 78 -9.77 -2.88 -0.75
CA VAL A 78 -9.41 -3.41 0.56
C VAL A 78 -10.46 -4.44 0.96
N ALA A 79 -10.05 -5.70 0.94
CA ALA A 79 -10.80 -6.78 1.54
C ALA A 79 -10.57 -6.79 3.06
N SER A 80 -11.30 -7.63 3.79
CA SER A 80 -11.23 -7.71 5.26
C SER A 80 -9.81 -7.91 5.81
N ASN A 81 -8.94 -8.63 5.10
CA ASN A 81 -7.61 -9.02 5.60
C ASN A 81 -6.43 -8.66 4.70
N HIS A 82 -6.65 -7.92 3.62
CA HIS A 82 -5.58 -7.47 2.73
C HIS A 82 -6.06 -6.36 1.78
N LEU A 83 -5.10 -5.64 1.19
CA LEU A 83 -5.35 -4.67 0.12
C LEU A 83 -4.70 -5.12 -1.19
N HIS A 84 -5.28 -4.65 -2.29
CA HIS A 84 -4.75 -4.73 -3.63
C HIS A 84 -4.93 -3.40 -4.36
N CYS A 85 -3.87 -2.90 -5.00
CA CYS A 85 -3.95 -1.74 -5.88
C CYS A 85 -3.13 -1.95 -7.15
N LEU A 86 -3.47 -1.22 -8.21
CA LEU A 86 -2.63 -1.04 -9.38
C LEU A 86 -2.19 0.43 -9.43
N LEU A 87 -0.89 0.65 -9.27
CA LEU A 87 -0.29 1.99 -9.06
C LEU A 87 0.77 2.30 -10.11
N ARG A 88 0.88 3.56 -10.52
CA ARG A 88 1.93 4.03 -11.45
C ARG A 88 2.51 5.35 -10.94
N SER A 89 3.80 5.57 -11.16
CA SER A 89 4.44 6.86 -10.92
C SER A 89 5.71 7.01 -11.74
N ASP A 90 6.00 8.23 -12.19
CA ASP A 90 7.25 8.56 -12.86
C ASP A 90 8.37 8.91 -11.88
N ARG A 91 8.06 9.01 -10.58
CA ARG A 91 9.01 9.36 -9.53
C ARG A 91 9.57 8.11 -8.85
N PRO A 92 10.91 7.91 -8.84
CA PRO A 92 11.53 6.83 -8.07
C PRO A 92 11.10 6.86 -6.60
N GLY A 93 10.77 5.70 -6.04
CA GLY A 93 10.40 5.59 -4.63
C GLY A 93 8.98 6.07 -4.28
N ALA A 94 8.28 6.81 -5.13
CA ALA A 94 6.96 7.38 -4.84
C ALA A 94 5.90 6.33 -4.46
N ILE A 95 5.85 5.19 -5.18
CA ILE A 95 4.95 4.08 -4.81
C ILE A 95 5.28 3.52 -3.41
N SER A 96 6.55 3.47 -3.03
CA SER A 96 6.93 3.01 -1.69
C SER A 96 6.49 4.01 -0.61
N ALA A 97 6.67 5.30 -0.85
CA ALA A 97 6.24 6.37 0.07
C ALA A 97 4.71 6.44 0.19
N PHE A 98 4.00 6.31 -0.94
CA PHE A 98 2.55 6.18 -0.98
C PHE A 98 2.08 4.99 -0.15
N MET A 99 2.66 3.80 -0.38
CA MET A 99 2.27 2.60 0.37
C MET A 99 2.61 2.69 1.85
N GLN A 100 3.72 3.34 2.23
CA GLN A 100 4.04 3.61 3.63
C GLN A 100 2.99 4.49 4.29
N TYR A 101 2.61 5.60 3.64
CA TYR A 101 1.59 6.52 4.14
C TYR A 101 0.23 5.83 4.27
N VAL A 102 -0.22 5.13 3.22
CA VAL A 102 -1.51 4.43 3.20
C VAL A 102 -1.57 3.37 4.28
N LYS A 103 -0.56 2.51 4.38
CA LYS A 103 -0.53 1.45 5.39
C LYS A 103 -0.50 2.00 6.81
N ALA A 104 0.30 3.04 7.07
CA ALA A 104 0.34 3.66 8.39
C ALA A 104 -1.00 4.34 8.74
N GLY A 105 -1.62 5.04 7.78
CA GLY A 105 -2.94 5.64 7.95
C GLY A 105 -4.02 4.61 8.24
N PHE A 106 -4.08 3.53 7.46
CA PHE A 106 -5.03 2.44 7.65
C PHE A 106 -4.84 1.74 9.00
N ALA A 107 -3.60 1.51 9.42
CA ALA A 107 -3.33 0.92 10.73
C ALA A 107 -3.85 1.80 11.87
N ARG A 108 -3.57 3.12 11.83
CA ARG A 108 -4.08 4.07 12.83
C ARG A 108 -5.60 4.15 12.81
N LEU A 109 -6.21 4.16 11.64
CA LEU A 109 -7.66 4.22 11.47
C LEU A 109 -8.31 2.99 12.09
N THR A 110 -7.89 1.78 11.70
CA THR A 110 -8.38 0.52 12.26
C THR A 110 -8.20 0.46 13.78
N HIS A 111 -7.03 0.83 14.31
CA HIS A 111 -6.80 0.84 15.75
C HIS A 111 -7.71 1.80 16.50
N LYS A 112 -7.95 2.98 15.93
CA LYS A 112 -8.90 3.95 16.49
C LYS A 112 -10.34 3.43 16.43
N THR A 113 -10.73 2.80 15.32
CA THR A 113 -12.11 2.33 15.12
C THR A 113 -12.46 1.14 16.01
N TYR A 114 -11.53 0.23 16.27
CA TYR A 114 -11.79 -0.99 17.05
C TYR A 114 -11.05 -1.02 18.39
N GLU A 115 -10.52 0.11 18.85
CA GLU A 115 -9.83 0.27 20.14
C GLU A 115 -8.73 -0.79 20.38
N THR A 116 -7.90 -1.01 19.36
CA THR A 116 -6.83 -2.01 19.37
C THR A 116 -5.45 -1.38 19.25
N SER A 117 -4.40 -2.18 19.43
CA SER A 117 -3.02 -1.76 19.26
C SER A 117 -2.16 -2.86 18.64
N GLY A 118 -0.90 -2.53 18.31
CA GLY A 118 0.08 -3.47 17.78
C GLY A 118 0.24 -3.44 16.25
N PRO A 119 0.85 -4.47 15.65
CA PRO A 119 1.04 -4.51 14.20
C PRO A 119 -0.27 -4.87 13.47
N VAL A 120 -0.63 -4.07 12.45
CA VAL A 120 -1.72 -4.43 11.52
C VAL A 120 -1.20 -5.23 10.33
N TRP A 121 -0.02 -4.89 9.78
CA TRP A 121 0.45 -5.46 8.51
C TRP A 121 1.48 -6.59 8.70
N ASP A 122 1.42 -7.63 7.85
CA ASP A 122 2.41 -8.72 7.77
C ASP A 122 3.67 -8.28 6.99
N GLY A 123 4.34 -7.23 7.49
CA GLY A 123 5.59 -6.70 6.93
C GLY A 123 5.41 -5.74 5.74
N PRO A 124 6.44 -5.57 4.88
CA PRO A 124 6.39 -4.69 3.70
C PRO A 124 5.34 -5.13 2.67
N PHE A 125 4.86 -4.18 1.86
CA PHE A 125 4.00 -4.54 0.72
C PHE A 125 4.80 -5.31 -0.34
N ARG A 126 4.09 -6.14 -1.10
CA ARG A 126 4.60 -6.86 -2.27
C ARG A 126 4.29 -6.07 -3.52
N ALA A 127 5.17 -6.14 -4.50
CA ALA A 127 5.07 -5.42 -5.76
C ALA A 127 5.40 -6.36 -6.93
N SER A 128 4.59 -6.28 -7.98
CA SER A 128 4.86 -6.89 -9.28
C SER A 128 4.76 -5.81 -10.36
N THR A 129 5.87 -5.51 -11.02
CA THR A 129 5.91 -4.56 -12.14
C THR A 129 5.28 -5.20 -13.37
N ILE A 130 4.41 -4.46 -14.03
CA ILE A 130 3.67 -4.92 -15.20
C ILE A 130 4.44 -4.52 -16.46
N LEU A 131 4.72 -5.51 -17.32
CA LEU A 131 5.60 -5.36 -18.48
C LEU A 131 4.85 -5.18 -19.80
N ASP A 132 3.57 -5.53 -19.86
CA ASP A 132 2.74 -5.41 -21.06
C ASP A 132 1.28 -5.06 -20.72
N VAL A 133 0.53 -4.59 -21.72
CA VAL A 133 -0.84 -4.11 -21.56
C VAL A 133 -1.82 -5.24 -21.25
N GLU A 134 -1.58 -6.45 -21.75
CA GLU A 134 -2.37 -7.64 -21.44
C GLU A 134 -2.29 -7.98 -19.95
N ALA A 135 -1.10 -7.84 -19.33
CA ALA A 135 -0.94 -7.99 -17.90
C ALA A 135 -1.60 -6.85 -17.12
N GLU A 136 -1.61 -5.62 -17.64
CA GLU A 136 -2.34 -4.50 -17.00
C GLU A 136 -3.82 -4.81 -16.90
N GLU A 137 -4.44 -5.22 -18.01
CA GLU A 137 -5.86 -5.58 -18.06
C GLU A 137 -6.16 -6.80 -17.17
N PHE A 138 -5.28 -7.81 -17.18
CA PHE A 138 -5.39 -8.97 -16.29
C PHE A 138 -5.39 -8.56 -14.82
N TRP A 139 -4.43 -7.74 -14.38
CA TRP A 139 -4.35 -7.32 -12.98
C TRP A 139 -5.50 -6.39 -12.60
N PHE A 140 -5.94 -5.53 -13.51
CA PHE A 140 -7.14 -4.71 -13.30
C PHE A 140 -8.37 -5.60 -13.06
N ALA A 141 -8.62 -6.58 -13.93
CA ALA A 141 -9.71 -7.54 -13.77
C ALA A 141 -9.56 -8.38 -12.49
N TYR A 142 -8.35 -8.83 -12.18
CA TYR A 142 -8.06 -9.61 -10.96
C TYR A 142 -8.36 -8.84 -9.67
N ILE A 143 -8.04 -7.54 -9.64
CA ILE A 143 -8.32 -6.68 -8.48
C ILE A 143 -9.81 -6.36 -8.41
N LEU A 144 -10.46 -6.06 -9.55
CA LEU A 144 -11.90 -5.83 -9.61
C LEU A 144 -12.66 -7.05 -9.10
N ALA A 145 -12.22 -8.26 -9.45
CA ALA A 145 -12.87 -9.50 -9.08
C ALA A 145 -12.72 -9.90 -7.60
N HIS A 146 -11.91 -9.22 -6.80
CA HIS A 146 -11.35 -9.84 -5.59
C HIS A 146 -12.38 -10.43 -4.61
N LEU A 147 -13.38 -9.63 -4.22
CA LEU A 147 -14.40 -10.06 -3.25
C LEU A 147 -15.35 -11.10 -3.83
N THR A 148 -15.61 -11.07 -5.14
CA THR A 148 -16.44 -12.06 -5.83
C THR A 148 -15.69 -13.37 -6.02
N LYS A 149 -14.45 -13.28 -6.51
CA LYS A 149 -13.52 -14.40 -6.63
C LYS A 149 -13.27 -15.08 -5.29
N ASP A 150 -13.26 -14.35 -4.17
CA ASP A 150 -13.07 -14.94 -2.84
C ASP A 150 -14.39 -15.47 -2.22
N GLY A 151 -15.54 -15.33 -2.91
CA GLY A 151 -16.83 -15.84 -2.43
C GLY A 151 -17.48 -14.97 -1.35
N VAL A 152 -17.14 -13.69 -1.28
CA VAL A 152 -17.74 -12.75 -0.32
C VAL A 152 -19.03 -12.18 -0.88
N THR A 153 -18.99 -11.60 -2.08
CA THR A 153 -20.16 -10.95 -2.70
C THR A 153 -20.37 -11.41 -4.15
N PRO A 154 -21.62 -11.66 -4.59
CA PRO A 154 -21.87 -12.10 -5.97
C PRO A 154 -21.52 -11.04 -7.02
N ARG A 155 -21.47 -9.76 -6.64
CA ARG A 155 -21.00 -8.67 -7.50
C ARG A 155 -19.88 -7.87 -6.83
N PRO A 156 -18.86 -7.41 -7.58
CA PRO A 156 -17.76 -6.63 -7.04
C PRO A 156 -18.15 -5.36 -6.28
N ASN A 157 -19.18 -4.66 -6.76
CA ASN A 157 -19.65 -3.38 -6.18
C ASN A 157 -20.56 -3.54 -4.96
N GLN A 158 -20.87 -4.77 -4.54
CA GLN A 158 -21.67 -5.02 -3.33
C GLN A 158 -20.85 -5.03 -2.05
N TRP A 159 -19.51 -5.04 -2.15
CA TRP A 159 -18.67 -4.94 -0.97
C TRP A 159 -18.77 -3.52 -0.38
N PRO A 160 -19.19 -3.36 0.88
CA PRO A 160 -19.36 -2.04 1.50
C PRO A 160 -18.04 -1.42 1.97
N GLY A 161 -16.95 -2.18 2.01
CA GLY A 161 -15.61 -1.66 2.32
C GLY A 161 -15.00 -0.91 1.13
N LEU A 162 -13.72 -0.55 1.24
CA LEU A 162 -13.07 0.23 0.18
C LEU A 162 -12.98 -0.56 -1.13
N GLN A 163 -13.72 -0.10 -2.13
CA GLN A 163 -13.70 -0.53 -3.52
C GLN A 163 -14.07 0.66 -4.41
N CYS A 164 -13.61 0.68 -5.66
CA CYS A 164 -13.90 1.77 -6.62
C CYS A 164 -14.69 1.35 -7.86
N VAL A 165 -15.35 0.20 -7.83
CA VAL A 165 -16.10 -0.38 -8.94
C VAL A 165 -17.21 0.53 -9.42
N ASP A 166 -18.07 1.05 -8.53
CA ASP A 166 -19.14 1.98 -8.97
C ASP A 166 -18.56 3.27 -9.57
N HIS A 167 -17.43 3.75 -9.05
CA HIS A 167 -16.74 4.90 -9.62
C HIS A 167 -16.20 4.62 -11.02
N LEU A 168 -15.62 3.44 -11.25
CA LEU A 168 -15.14 2.98 -12.56
C LEU A 168 -16.30 2.82 -13.57
N LEU A 169 -17.44 2.28 -13.14
CA LEU A 169 -18.62 2.07 -14.00
C LEU A 169 -19.28 3.39 -14.40
N ASN A 170 -19.33 4.35 -13.48
CA ASN A 170 -20.01 5.63 -13.69
C ASN A 170 -19.09 6.76 -14.16
N GLY A 171 -17.76 6.54 -14.18
CA GLY A 171 -16.78 7.58 -14.50
C GLY A 171 -16.70 8.69 -13.44
N THR A 172 -16.99 8.36 -12.19
CA THR A 172 -16.87 9.28 -11.06
C THR A 172 -15.57 9.01 -10.30
N SER A 173 -15.26 9.84 -9.31
CA SER A 173 -14.08 9.68 -8.45
C SER A 173 -14.50 9.41 -7.01
N PRO A 174 -13.82 8.50 -6.29
CA PRO A 174 -14.04 8.33 -4.86
C PRO A 174 -13.77 9.63 -4.10
N ARG A 175 -14.64 9.91 -3.13
CA ARG A 175 -14.48 11.01 -2.18
C ARG A 175 -13.96 10.45 -0.86
N GLY A 176 -13.03 11.17 -0.26
CA GLY A 176 -12.46 10.84 1.03
C GLY A 176 -12.47 12.02 1.98
N LEU A 177 -12.40 11.73 3.28
CA LEU A 177 -12.24 12.72 4.33
C LEU A 177 -10.89 12.55 5.01
N TRP A 178 -10.16 13.65 5.19
CA TRP A 178 -8.94 13.64 6.00
C TRP A 178 -9.02 14.73 7.06
N PHE A 179 -8.40 14.48 8.21
CA PHE A 179 -8.39 15.42 9.32
C PHE A 179 -7.18 16.35 9.22
N ASP A 180 -7.43 17.64 9.13
CA ASP A 180 -6.41 18.68 9.10
C ASP A 180 -5.91 18.99 10.51
N TYR A 181 -4.92 18.20 10.95
CA TYR A 181 -4.29 18.35 12.26
C TYR A 181 -3.65 19.73 12.45
N GLN A 182 -3.10 20.32 11.40
CA GLN A 182 -2.47 21.64 11.50
C GLN A 182 -3.54 22.70 11.78
N ALA A 183 -4.61 22.72 10.99
CA ALA A 183 -5.70 23.67 11.20
C ALA A 183 -6.38 23.50 12.58
N TRP A 184 -6.47 22.26 13.08
CA TRP A 184 -7.00 21.97 14.42
C TRP A 184 -6.08 22.47 15.53
N ASP A 185 -4.78 22.22 15.41
CA ASP A 185 -3.77 22.69 16.37
C ASP A 185 -3.68 24.22 16.38
N ASP A 186 -3.71 24.87 15.21
CA ASP A 186 -3.70 26.33 15.06
C ASP A 186 -4.91 27.01 15.72
N LYS A 187 -6.01 26.28 15.91
CA LYS A 187 -7.23 26.75 16.60
C LYS A 187 -7.28 26.37 18.08
N GLY A 188 -6.18 25.87 18.64
CA GLY A 188 -6.08 25.53 20.06
C GLY A 188 -6.76 24.19 20.40
N ARG A 189 -6.86 23.27 19.44
CA ARG A 189 -7.39 21.91 19.63
C ARG A 189 -8.80 21.87 20.24
N PRO A 190 -9.79 22.54 19.63
CA PRO A 190 -11.17 22.50 20.14
C PRO A 190 -11.74 21.08 20.14
N ASP A 191 -12.67 20.82 21.06
CA ASP A 191 -13.35 19.53 21.19
C ASP A 191 -14.16 19.16 19.94
N ASP A 192 -14.83 20.14 19.31
CA ASP A 192 -15.50 19.91 18.04
C ASP A 192 -14.46 19.78 16.91
N ARG A 193 -14.29 18.54 16.45
CA ARG A 193 -13.36 18.15 15.39
C ARG A 193 -13.95 18.27 13.99
N THR A 194 -15.25 18.44 13.86
CA THR A 194 -15.98 18.44 12.58
C THR A 194 -15.44 19.48 11.59
N PRO A 195 -15.18 20.74 11.99
CA PRO A 195 -14.71 21.79 11.09
C PRO A 195 -13.32 21.56 10.51
N PHE A 196 -12.59 20.53 10.97
CA PHE A 196 -11.21 20.24 10.56
C PHE A 196 -11.13 19.03 9.64
N TYR A 197 -12.24 18.36 9.34
CA TYR A 197 -12.27 17.42 8.23
C TYR A 197 -12.28 18.18 6.91
N ARG A 198 -11.54 17.65 5.95
CA ARG A 198 -11.39 18.18 4.60
C ARG A 198 -11.70 17.07 3.61
N GLU A 199 -12.48 17.40 2.60
CA GLU A 199 -12.71 16.48 1.49
C GLU A 199 -11.46 16.40 0.60
N VAL A 200 -11.19 15.20 0.09
CA VAL A 200 -10.18 14.95 -0.94
C VAL A 200 -10.74 13.99 -1.97
N ILE A 201 -10.50 14.30 -3.23
CA ILE A 201 -10.91 13.45 -4.36
C ILE A 201 -9.76 12.52 -4.71
N VAL A 202 -10.08 11.25 -4.94
CA VAL A 202 -9.13 10.26 -5.45
C VAL A 202 -9.33 10.14 -6.96
N LYS A 203 -8.35 10.58 -7.74
CA LYS A 203 -8.38 10.46 -9.19
C LYS A 203 -8.05 9.03 -9.60
N LEU A 204 -9.01 8.35 -10.22
CA LEU A 204 -8.77 7.08 -10.89
C LEU A 204 -8.18 7.33 -12.27
N THR A 205 -7.07 6.68 -12.59
CA THR A 205 -6.32 6.87 -13.84
C THR A 205 -6.50 5.66 -14.74
N PRO A 206 -6.90 5.84 -16.01
CA PRO A 206 -7.02 4.73 -16.95
C PRO A 206 -5.71 3.95 -17.16
N LEU A 207 -5.82 2.67 -17.55
CA LEU A 207 -4.65 1.86 -17.93
C LEU A 207 -3.93 2.43 -19.15
N THR A 208 -2.70 1.98 -19.38
CA THR A 208 -1.84 2.53 -20.44
C THR A 208 -2.52 2.48 -21.80
N GLY A 209 -2.56 3.63 -22.47
CA GLY A 209 -3.10 3.77 -23.81
C GLY A 209 -4.60 4.02 -23.86
N TRP A 210 -5.32 3.94 -22.74
CA TRP A 210 -6.72 4.35 -22.69
C TRP A 210 -6.90 5.87 -22.70
N GLU A 211 -5.86 6.62 -22.37
CA GLU A 211 -5.86 8.09 -22.37
C GLU A 211 -6.14 8.69 -23.77
N ARG A 212 -5.95 7.91 -24.85
CA ARG A 212 -6.22 8.34 -26.24
C ARG A 212 -7.69 8.18 -26.68
N TYR A 213 -8.53 7.56 -25.86
CA TYR A 213 -9.94 7.32 -26.19
C TYR A 213 -10.87 8.19 -25.33
N PRO A 214 -12.09 8.49 -25.81
CA PRO A 214 -13.11 9.11 -24.96
C PRO A 214 -13.38 8.29 -23.70
N ALA A 215 -13.66 8.96 -22.58
CA ALA A 215 -13.86 8.33 -21.28
C ALA A 215 -14.99 7.27 -21.31
N GLU A 216 -15.98 7.43 -22.18
CA GLU A 216 -17.07 6.49 -22.45
C GLU A 216 -16.54 5.11 -22.83
N ARG A 217 -15.47 5.04 -23.63
CA ARG A 217 -14.87 3.78 -24.06
C ARG A 217 -14.19 3.06 -22.90
N TYR A 218 -13.50 3.81 -22.04
CA TYR A 218 -12.91 3.22 -20.84
C TYR A 218 -13.99 2.72 -19.86
N ARG A 219 -15.08 3.48 -19.68
CA ARG A 219 -16.23 3.02 -18.89
C ARG A 219 -16.85 1.74 -19.46
N ALA A 220 -17.00 1.65 -20.78
CA ALA A 220 -17.50 0.44 -21.44
C ALA A 220 -16.56 -0.76 -21.23
N PHE A 221 -15.24 -0.56 -21.25
CA PHE A 221 -14.27 -1.57 -20.88
C PHE A 221 -14.43 -2.03 -19.42
N CYS A 222 -14.47 -1.10 -18.47
CA CYS A 222 -14.71 -1.39 -17.05
C CYS A 222 -16.01 -2.21 -16.85
N LYS A 223 -17.09 -1.82 -17.54
CA LYS A 223 -18.36 -2.54 -17.52
C LYS A 223 -18.23 -3.96 -18.08
N LYS A 224 -17.54 -4.13 -19.21
CA LYS A 224 -17.28 -5.46 -19.80
C LYS A 224 -16.52 -6.38 -18.84
N VAL A 225 -15.50 -5.85 -18.15
CA VAL A 225 -14.75 -6.59 -17.13
C VAL A 225 -15.66 -6.95 -15.96
N PHE A 226 -16.46 -6.01 -15.46
CA PHE A 226 -17.43 -6.25 -14.38
C PHE A 226 -18.45 -7.34 -14.74
N ASP A 227 -19.12 -7.23 -15.89
CA ASP A 227 -20.12 -8.20 -16.34
C ASP A 227 -19.49 -9.59 -16.50
N HIS A 228 -18.25 -9.65 -17.00
CA HIS A 228 -17.52 -10.90 -17.09
C HIS A 228 -17.25 -11.52 -15.71
N VAL A 229 -16.75 -10.75 -14.74
CA VAL A 229 -16.48 -11.23 -13.38
C VAL A 229 -17.73 -11.81 -12.72
N VAL A 230 -18.87 -11.13 -12.89
CA VAL A 230 -20.16 -11.63 -12.38
C VAL A 230 -20.54 -12.95 -13.03
N ALA A 231 -20.34 -13.08 -14.35
CA ALA A 231 -20.64 -14.31 -15.08
C ALA A 231 -19.68 -15.48 -14.73
N ASP A 232 -18.36 -15.22 -14.62
CA ASP A 232 -17.33 -16.24 -14.35
C ASP A 232 -17.45 -16.85 -12.95
N HIS A 233 -18.13 -16.16 -12.04
CA HIS A 233 -18.33 -16.59 -10.67
C HIS A 233 -19.80 -16.83 -10.31
N ALA A 234 -20.70 -16.90 -11.29
CA ALA A 234 -22.13 -17.06 -11.07
C ALA A 234 -22.48 -18.33 -10.26
N ASP A 235 -21.75 -19.43 -10.49
CA ASP A 235 -22.00 -20.72 -9.82
C ASP A 235 -21.35 -20.82 -8.42
N LYS A 236 -20.68 -19.76 -7.96
CA LYS A 236 -19.97 -19.77 -6.68
C LYS A 236 -20.95 -19.61 -5.52
N HIS A 237 -20.69 -20.31 -4.41
CA HIS A 237 -21.34 -20.01 -3.14
C HIS A 237 -20.75 -18.73 -2.52
N PHE A 238 -21.63 -17.80 -2.13
CA PHE A 238 -21.25 -16.54 -1.52
C PHE A 238 -21.69 -16.48 -0.06
N VAL A 239 -20.79 -16.07 0.82
CA VAL A 239 -21.09 -15.84 2.25
C VAL A 239 -22.10 -14.71 2.43
N GLY A 240 -22.02 -13.69 1.58
CA GLY A 240 -22.91 -12.52 1.61
C GLY A 240 -22.41 -11.41 2.54
N VAL A 241 -22.84 -10.19 2.25
CA VAL A 241 -22.41 -8.98 2.98
C VAL A 241 -22.73 -9.06 4.48
N PRO A 242 -23.96 -9.41 4.92
CA PRO A 242 -24.28 -9.42 6.35
C PRO A 242 -23.37 -10.36 7.16
N ALA A 243 -23.16 -11.59 6.67
CA ALA A 243 -22.30 -12.55 7.32
C ALA A 243 -20.82 -12.13 7.29
N ALA A 244 -20.35 -11.50 6.20
CA ALA A 244 -18.99 -10.98 6.13
C ALA A 244 -18.74 -9.81 7.11
N LEU A 245 -19.75 -8.95 7.32
CA LEU A 245 -19.68 -7.83 8.28
C LEU A 245 -19.79 -8.27 9.74
N ALA A 246 -20.48 -9.38 10.01
CA ALA A 246 -20.62 -9.94 11.35
C ALA A 246 -19.31 -10.54 11.91
N ILE A 247 -18.29 -10.72 11.07
CA ILE A 247 -17.01 -11.27 11.50
C ILE A 247 -16.25 -10.23 12.32
N SER A 248 -15.83 -10.62 13.52
CA SER A 248 -15.00 -9.78 14.38
C SER A 248 -13.75 -9.28 13.63
N PRO A 249 -13.41 -7.98 13.70
CA PRO A 249 -12.17 -7.44 13.15
C PRO A 249 -10.91 -8.08 13.74
N MET A 250 -11.03 -8.74 14.89
CA MET A 250 -9.97 -9.46 15.58
C MET A 250 -9.90 -10.95 15.22
N PHE A 251 -10.85 -11.44 14.42
CA PHE A 251 -10.86 -12.83 13.96
C PHE A 251 -9.57 -13.19 13.22
N GLU A 252 -8.93 -14.28 13.63
CA GLU A 252 -7.78 -14.87 12.97
C GLU A 252 -8.19 -16.20 12.33
N PRO A 253 -8.06 -16.36 10.99
CA PRO A 253 -8.27 -17.66 10.38
C PRO A 253 -7.17 -18.64 10.81
N ALA A 254 -7.53 -19.91 11.00
CA ALA A 254 -6.58 -20.97 11.35
C ALA A 254 -5.49 -21.16 10.27
N GLU A 255 -5.85 -20.96 9.00
CA GLU A 255 -4.93 -21.05 7.87
C GLU A 255 -4.86 -19.74 7.07
N VAL A 256 -3.64 -19.35 6.71
CA VAL A 256 -3.40 -18.19 5.86
C VAL A 256 -2.74 -18.63 4.55
N LYS A 257 -3.48 -18.53 3.45
CA LYS A 257 -2.96 -18.81 2.11
C LYS A 257 -1.81 -17.85 1.78
N ARG A 258 -0.61 -18.42 1.57
CA ARG A 258 0.59 -17.68 1.13
C ARG A 258 0.95 -18.08 -0.29
N SER A 259 0.69 -17.18 -1.25
CA SER A 259 1.25 -17.28 -2.61
C SER A 259 2.53 -16.46 -2.73
N ARG A 260 3.39 -16.76 -3.70
CA ARG A 260 4.49 -15.87 -4.07
C ARG A 260 3.93 -14.75 -4.96
N CYS A 261 4.39 -13.52 -4.74
CA CYS A 261 4.18 -12.43 -5.69
C CYS A 261 5.42 -12.39 -6.60
N PRO A 262 5.28 -12.62 -7.93
CA PRO A 262 6.40 -12.44 -8.84
C PRO A 262 6.84 -10.97 -8.85
N ALA A 263 8.10 -10.70 -9.21
CA ALA A 263 8.58 -9.32 -9.28
C ALA A 263 8.13 -8.60 -10.55
N PHE A 264 7.81 -9.38 -11.57
CA PHE A 264 7.39 -8.93 -12.89
C PHE A 264 6.19 -9.76 -13.36
N SER A 265 5.31 -9.16 -14.15
CA SER A 265 4.18 -9.82 -14.79
C SER A 265 4.10 -9.39 -16.24
N ALA A 266 3.89 -10.37 -17.13
CA ALA A 266 3.68 -10.20 -18.56
C ALA A 266 2.71 -11.30 -19.00
N MET A 267 1.81 -11.00 -19.92
CA MET A 267 0.76 -11.91 -20.41
C MET A 267 0.62 -11.92 -21.93
N GLY A 268 1.26 -10.97 -22.64
CA GLY A 268 1.19 -10.85 -24.09
C GLY A 268 2.05 -11.88 -24.84
N PRO A 269 2.08 -11.83 -26.17
CA PRO A 269 2.83 -12.77 -27.00
C PRO A 269 4.34 -12.84 -26.71
N LEU A 270 4.90 -11.75 -26.17
CA LEU A 270 6.33 -11.64 -25.81
C LEU A 270 6.59 -11.91 -24.32
N ALA A 271 5.61 -12.44 -23.56
CA ALA A 271 5.70 -12.53 -22.11
C ALA A 271 6.96 -13.26 -21.61
N ASP A 272 7.31 -14.40 -22.21
CA ASP A 272 8.47 -15.19 -21.79
C ASP A 272 9.79 -14.42 -22.02
N GLU A 273 9.91 -13.72 -23.15
CA GLU A 273 11.08 -12.91 -23.50
C GLU A 273 11.19 -11.70 -22.56
N LEU A 274 10.08 -10.98 -22.34
CA LEU A 274 10.01 -9.83 -21.43
C LEU A 274 10.35 -10.22 -19.99
N LEU A 275 9.80 -11.33 -19.49
CA LEU A 275 10.09 -11.82 -18.15
C LEU A 275 11.56 -12.21 -18.01
N LYS A 276 12.12 -12.95 -18.98
CA LYS A 276 13.52 -13.33 -18.98
C LYS A 276 14.42 -12.10 -18.93
N ALA A 277 14.22 -11.15 -19.84
CA ALA A 277 14.98 -9.91 -19.92
C ALA A 277 14.87 -9.08 -18.63
N ALA A 278 13.66 -8.94 -18.07
CA ALA A 278 13.46 -8.18 -16.83
C ALA A 278 14.17 -8.81 -15.62
N TYR A 279 14.14 -10.15 -15.50
CA TYR A 279 14.86 -10.84 -14.43
C TYR A 279 16.39 -10.78 -14.61
N GLU A 280 16.89 -10.84 -15.85
CA GLU A 280 18.31 -10.66 -16.16
C GLU A 280 18.78 -9.24 -15.83
N ALA A 281 18.07 -8.22 -16.32
CA ALA A 281 18.35 -6.81 -16.02
C ALA A 281 18.33 -6.52 -14.52
N ARG A 282 17.35 -7.09 -13.78
CA ARG A 282 17.31 -6.94 -12.32
C ARG A 282 18.54 -7.54 -11.64
N ARG A 283 19.00 -8.71 -12.09
CA ARG A 283 20.18 -9.38 -11.54
C ARG A 283 21.44 -8.57 -11.81
N GLU A 284 21.61 -8.08 -13.04
CA GLU A 284 22.74 -7.23 -13.44
C GLU A 284 22.78 -5.93 -12.64
N GLY A 285 21.66 -5.20 -12.58
CA GLY A 285 21.58 -3.96 -11.81
C GLY A 285 21.86 -4.16 -10.33
N THR A 286 21.35 -5.24 -9.72
CA THR A 286 21.66 -5.56 -8.33
C THR A 286 23.14 -5.88 -8.15
N GLY A 287 23.75 -6.64 -9.06
CA GLY A 287 25.17 -6.96 -9.02
C GLY A 287 26.05 -5.72 -9.13
N ALA A 288 25.73 -4.82 -10.05
CA ALA A 288 26.45 -3.56 -10.25
C ALA A 288 26.41 -2.67 -9.01
N VAL A 289 25.23 -2.51 -8.38
CA VAL A 289 25.07 -1.75 -7.13
C VAL A 289 25.92 -2.35 -6.01
N MET A 290 25.85 -3.67 -5.81
CA MET A 290 26.60 -4.33 -4.74
C MET A 290 28.12 -4.20 -4.94
N ALA A 291 28.60 -4.32 -6.18
CA ALA A 291 30.02 -4.13 -6.50
C ALA A 291 30.48 -2.69 -6.23
N ALA A 292 29.68 -1.69 -6.64
CA ALA A 292 29.99 -0.29 -6.40
C ALA A 292 30.04 0.04 -4.89
N VAL A 293 29.07 -0.45 -4.11
CA VAL A 293 29.04 -0.27 -2.65
C VAL A 293 30.24 -0.94 -1.99
N ALA A 294 30.62 -2.15 -2.41
CA ALA A 294 31.78 -2.84 -1.87
C ALA A 294 33.08 -2.02 -2.04
N LYS A 295 33.27 -1.38 -3.20
CA LYS A 295 34.41 -0.50 -3.45
C LYS A 295 34.42 0.73 -2.52
N VAL A 296 33.27 1.36 -2.31
CA VAL A 296 33.16 2.50 -1.38
C VAL A 296 33.45 2.08 0.06
N VAL A 297 32.97 0.90 0.49
CA VAL A 297 33.25 0.36 1.82
C VAL A 297 34.75 0.07 1.99
N GLU A 298 35.40 -0.49 0.98
CA GLU A 298 36.85 -0.74 1.00
C GLU A 298 37.66 0.56 1.08
N GLN A 299 37.29 1.58 0.30
CA GLN A 299 37.89 2.91 0.38
C GLN A 299 37.73 3.52 1.78
N GLY A 300 36.53 3.43 2.38
CA GLY A 300 36.28 3.92 3.74
C GLY A 300 37.11 3.18 4.80
N ARG A 301 37.33 1.88 4.64
CA ARG A 301 38.20 1.08 5.53
C ARG A 301 39.67 1.45 5.39
N ALA A 302 40.15 1.67 4.16
CA ALA A 302 41.54 2.02 3.89
C ALA A 302 41.89 3.45 4.36
N ALA A 303 40.90 4.34 4.47
CA ALA A 303 41.09 5.70 4.99
C ALA A 303 41.28 5.77 6.51
N VAL A 304 41.04 4.68 7.25
CA VAL A 304 41.27 4.59 8.70
C VAL A 304 42.61 3.90 8.95
N THR A 305 43.62 4.65 9.38
CA THR A 305 44.87 4.12 9.89
C THR A 305 44.80 4.04 11.42
N HIS A 306 44.98 2.84 11.98
CA HIS A 306 45.06 2.64 13.43
C HIS A 306 46.35 3.20 14.06
N GLU A 307 47.23 3.84 13.27
CA GLU A 307 48.46 4.47 13.75
C GLU A 307 48.20 5.75 14.57
N ASP A 308 47.05 6.42 14.37
CA ASP A 308 46.61 7.58 15.16
C ASP A 308 45.58 7.21 16.25
N ALA A 309 45.29 5.91 16.44
CA ALA A 309 44.35 5.46 17.45
C ALA A 309 45.06 5.34 18.80
N ASP A 310 44.83 6.30 19.70
CA ASP A 310 45.31 6.25 21.08
C ASP A 310 44.80 4.96 21.77
N PRO A 311 45.68 4.03 22.17
CA PRO A 311 45.29 2.77 22.81
C PRO A 311 44.69 2.98 24.21
N GLU A 312 44.88 4.15 24.82
CA GLU A 312 44.21 4.56 26.06
C GLU A 312 42.96 5.42 25.81
N HIS A 313 42.55 5.67 24.56
CA HIS A 313 41.36 6.47 24.27
C HIS A 313 40.16 5.91 25.04
N PRO A 314 39.67 6.64 26.07
CA PRO A 314 38.58 6.12 26.87
C PRO A 314 37.33 6.11 26.01
N TRP A 315 36.63 4.97 25.92
CA TRP A 315 35.24 4.93 25.43
C TRP A 315 34.28 5.73 26.34
N THR A 316 34.80 6.29 27.44
CA THR A 316 34.07 6.99 28.48
C THR A 316 33.93 8.49 28.25
N ASP A 317 34.71 9.10 27.35
CA ASP A 317 34.55 10.50 26.93
C ASP A 317 33.75 10.58 25.62
N LEU A 318 32.58 9.93 25.58
CA LEU A 318 31.58 10.34 24.61
C LEU A 318 31.18 11.77 25.00
N PRO A 319 31.33 12.78 24.11
CA PRO A 319 30.88 14.12 24.43
C PRO A 319 29.43 14.07 24.93
N ASP A 320 29.13 14.80 26.00
CA ASP A 320 27.77 14.95 26.52
C ASP A 320 26.87 15.42 25.37
N GLY A 321 26.06 14.50 24.84
CA GLY A 321 25.35 14.67 23.58
C GLY A 321 25.95 13.81 22.47
N PHE A 322 25.46 12.58 22.36
CA PHE A 322 25.69 11.72 21.21
C PHE A 322 24.98 12.33 20.00
N ASP A 323 25.59 13.32 19.35
CA ASP A 323 25.07 13.88 18.10
C ASP A 323 25.16 12.79 17.04
N TYR A 324 24.00 12.30 16.61
CA TYR A 324 23.94 11.41 15.46
C TYR A 324 24.65 12.10 14.28
N PRO A 325 25.46 11.38 13.49
CA PRO A 325 25.99 11.96 12.27
C PRO A 325 24.82 12.55 11.48
N PRO A 326 24.97 13.75 10.90
CA PRO A 326 23.89 14.40 10.17
C PRO A 326 23.34 13.40 9.18
N VAL A 327 22.03 13.12 9.26
CA VAL A 327 21.36 12.33 8.23
C VAL A 327 21.48 13.15 6.96
N ILE A 328 22.43 12.79 6.10
CA ILE A 328 22.57 13.38 4.76
C ILE A 328 21.30 12.96 4.00
N ASN A 329 20.30 13.85 4.01
CA ASN A 329 19.08 13.71 3.22
C ASN A 329 19.28 14.18 1.76
N ASP A 330 20.50 14.56 1.40
CA ASP A 330 20.81 15.13 0.09
C ASP A 330 20.94 14.01 -0.97
N ALA A 331 19.81 13.75 -1.65
CA ALA A 331 19.70 13.37 -3.09
C ALA A 331 18.28 12.88 -3.50
N PHE A 332 17.22 13.37 -2.85
CA PHE A 332 15.86 13.33 -3.41
C PHE A 332 15.27 14.74 -3.63
N ASP A 333 16.10 15.78 -3.49
CA ASP A 333 15.75 17.19 -3.58
C ASP A 333 15.63 17.70 -5.02
N ASP A 334 14.53 17.35 -5.68
CA ASP A 334 13.95 18.17 -6.75
C ASP A 334 12.40 18.15 -6.71
N ALA A 335 11.82 18.12 -5.50
CA ALA A 335 10.46 18.61 -5.30
C ALA A 335 10.29 19.13 -3.87
N PRO A 336 9.65 20.28 -3.66
CA PRO A 336 9.62 20.94 -2.36
C PRO A 336 8.92 20.06 -1.32
N ILE A 337 9.69 19.58 -0.35
CA ILE A 337 9.18 19.00 0.89
C ILE A 337 8.76 20.16 1.78
N VAL A 338 7.56 20.69 1.57
CA VAL A 338 6.93 21.61 2.53
C VAL A 338 6.23 20.80 3.62
N GLY A 339 7.03 20.35 4.59
CA GLY A 339 6.76 20.16 6.02
C GLY A 339 5.57 19.32 6.56
N PRO A 340 5.55 19.07 7.89
CA PRO A 340 6.60 19.38 8.88
C PRO A 340 7.24 18.10 9.43
N PHE A 341 8.57 18.04 9.38
CA PHE A 341 9.34 17.39 10.44
C PHE A 341 9.57 18.44 11.53
N LEU A 342 9.42 18.05 12.79
CA LEU A 342 9.75 18.92 13.93
C LEU A 342 11.23 19.35 13.87
N PRO A 343 11.57 20.59 14.26
CA PRO A 343 12.95 21.01 14.41
C PRO A 343 13.66 20.25 15.55
N PRO A 344 14.99 20.06 15.47
CA PRO A 344 15.77 19.15 16.33
C PRO A 344 15.77 19.50 17.83
N ASP A 345 15.46 20.74 18.15
CA ASP A 345 15.59 21.35 19.48
C ASP A 345 14.22 21.71 20.09
N ALA A 346 13.13 21.20 19.51
CA ALA A 346 11.83 21.25 20.15
C ALA A 346 11.75 20.21 21.30
N PRO A 347 11.39 20.61 22.53
CA PRO A 347 11.16 19.65 23.60
C PRO A 347 10.10 18.65 23.15
N LEU A 348 10.39 17.34 23.30
CA LEU A 348 9.44 16.26 23.02
C LEU A 348 8.09 16.63 23.66
N PRO A 349 6.97 16.57 22.91
CA PRO A 349 5.67 16.82 23.51
C PRO A 349 5.46 15.80 24.64
N ARG A 350 5.42 16.31 25.88
CA ARG A 350 4.98 15.51 27.02
C ARG A 350 3.53 15.12 26.77
N TRP A 351 3.32 13.81 26.70
CA TRP A 351 2.01 13.17 26.69
C TRP A 351 1.20 13.65 27.91
N PRO A 352 -0.11 13.93 27.78
CA PRO A 352 -0.95 14.21 28.93
C PRO A 352 -0.98 13.00 29.87
N ALA A 353 -0.89 13.27 31.18
CA ALA A 353 -0.57 12.29 32.19
C ALA A 353 -1.74 11.38 32.64
N LYS A 354 -3.01 11.62 32.30
CA LYS A 354 -4.19 10.80 32.66
C LYS A 354 -5.31 11.07 31.63
N TRP A 355 -5.84 10.14 30.82
CA TRP A 355 -6.52 8.85 31.05
C TRP A 355 -7.76 9.00 31.93
N GLY A 356 -8.95 8.90 31.31
CA GLY A 356 -10.23 8.88 32.01
C GLY A 356 -10.28 7.74 33.02
N ASP A 357 -10.90 8.01 34.17
CA ASP A 357 -10.93 7.14 35.34
C ASP A 357 -11.43 5.71 35.02
N PRO A 358 -10.84 4.67 35.63
CA PRO A 358 -11.37 3.32 35.56
C PRO A 358 -12.71 3.22 36.30
N PRO A 359 -13.64 2.33 35.88
CA PRO A 359 -14.78 1.99 36.71
C PRO A 359 -14.27 1.43 38.05
N ARG A 360 -14.81 2.01 39.14
CA ARG A 360 -14.45 1.69 40.53
C ARG A 360 -14.60 0.20 40.81
N VAL A 361 -13.57 -0.38 41.42
CA VAL A 361 -13.63 -1.64 42.16
C VAL A 361 -14.65 -1.47 43.29
N ILE A 362 -15.73 -2.27 43.27
CA ILE A 362 -16.52 -2.54 44.48
C ILE A 362 -15.70 -3.58 45.25
N GLY A 363 -15.30 -3.20 46.48
CA GLY A 363 -14.40 -3.96 47.33
C GLY A 363 -15.01 -5.24 47.90
N ASP A 364 -14.11 -6.02 48.50
CA ASP A 364 -14.28 -7.36 49.05
C ASP A 364 -15.46 -7.52 50.01
N GLY A 365 -16.16 -8.65 49.83
CA GLY A 365 -17.17 -9.25 50.68
C GLY A 365 -17.51 -10.63 50.13
#